data_AF-A0A646NVV0-F1
#
_entry.id   AF-A0A646NVV0-F1
#
_cell.length_a   1.000
_cell.length_b   1.000
_cell.length_c   1.000
_cell.angle_alpha   90.00
_cell.angle_beta   90.00
_cell.angle_gamma   90.00
#
_symmetry.space_group_name_H-M   'P 1'
#
loop_
_entity.id
_entity.type
_entity.pdbx_description
1 polymer ?
#
loop_
_entity_poly.entity_id
_entity_poly.type
_entity_poly.pdbx_seq_one_letter_code
_entity_poly.pdbx_strand_id
1 'polypeptide(L)'
;MLSLFAKAKTPIYVSEPDIQAALDHLRALPYSRADSTPRAWDRQRLLVALQEQAHKGALGLVGDMQAIGPGVWALVKPLGVDLMGMPDDTKGLQIWLLIRRVGTDPAALTEL
;
A
#
# COMPACT_ATOMS: atom_id res chain seq x y z
N MET A 1 32.85 23.18 7.81
CA MET A 1 31.67 23.89 7.27
C MET A 1 31.28 23.17 5.99
N LEU A 2 30.11 22.58 5.74
CA LEU A 2 28.80 22.43 6.40
C LEU A 2 28.47 20.92 6.48
N SER A 3 28.00 20.44 7.62
CA SER A 3 27.21 19.20 7.70
C SER A 3 25.77 19.63 7.94
N LEU A 4 24.91 19.63 6.93
CA LEU A 4 23.49 20.02 7.07
C LEU A 4 22.63 19.20 6.10
N PHE A 5 22.00 18.16 6.65
CA PHE A 5 20.81 17.45 6.17
C PHE A 5 20.97 16.34 5.11
N ALA A 6 21.60 15.22 5.50
CA ALA A 6 21.02 13.94 5.10
C ALA A 6 19.64 13.85 5.77
N LYS A 7 18.56 14.16 5.04
CA LYS A 7 17.19 14.01 5.55
C LYS A 7 17.04 12.56 6.00
N ALA A 8 16.90 12.32 7.31
CA ALA A 8 16.70 10.98 7.85
C ALA A 8 15.53 10.34 7.10
N LYS A 9 15.78 9.22 6.42
CA LYS A 9 14.74 8.51 5.68
C LYS A 9 13.76 7.96 6.71
N THR A 10 12.59 8.59 6.82
CA THR A 10 11.52 8.13 7.72
C THR A 10 11.23 6.67 7.40
N PRO A 11 11.29 5.75 8.38
CA PRO A 11 10.97 4.36 8.13
C PRO A 11 9.49 4.23 7.78
N ILE A 12 9.21 3.37 6.80
CA ILE A 12 7.86 3.11 6.30
C ILE A 12 7.57 1.63 6.48
N TYR A 13 6.44 1.34 7.11
CA TYR A 13 5.99 0.00 7.45
C TYR A 13 4.71 -0.34 6.69
N VAL A 14 4.50 -1.61 6.43
CA VAL A 14 3.24 -2.15 5.92
C VAL A 14 3.03 -3.50 6.59
N SER A 15 1.79 -3.78 6.99
CA SER A 15 1.44 -5.04 7.64
C SER A 15 1.54 -6.20 6.65
N GLU A 16 2.16 -7.33 7.01
CA GLU A 16 2.19 -8.51 6.12
C GLU A 16 0.79 -9.09 5.84
N PRO A 17 -0.16 -9.13 6.81
CA PRO A 17 -1.56 -9.40 6.53
C PRO A 17 -2.18 -8.51 5.44
N ASP A 18 -1.88 -7.21 5.44
CA ASP A 18 -2.36 -6.29 4.40
C ASP A 18 -1.77 -6.64 3.03
N ILE A 19 -0.47 -6.94 2.98
CA ILE A 19 0.21 -7.40 1.76
C ILE A 19 -0.49 -8.66 1.23
N GLN A 20 -0.75 -9.64 2.10
CA GLN A 20 -1.36 -10.90 1.72
C GLN A 20 -2.79 -10.68 1.18
N ALA A 21 -3.60 -9.86 1.87
CA ALA A 21 -4.94 -9.51 1.43
C ALA A 21 -4.94 -8.81 0.06
N ALA A 22 -4.00 -7.88 -0.16
CA ALA A 22 -3.87 -7.17 -1.44
C ALA A 22 -3.45 -8.12 -2.58
N LEU A 23 -2.53 -9.05 -2.32
CA LEU A 23 -2.13 -10.06 -3.29
C LEU A 23 -3.29 -10.99 -3.64
N ASP A 24 -4.05 -11.44 -2.65
CA ASP A 24 -5.21 -12.31 -2.87
C ASP A 24 -6.30 -11.59 -3.69
N HIS A 25 -6.54 -10.31 -3.41
CA HIS A 25 -7.43 -9.48 -4.23
C HIS A 25 -6.97 -9.37 -5.68
N LEU A 26 -5.71 -8.98 -5.91
CA LEU A 26 -5.17 -8.79 -7.25
C LEU A 26 -5.21 -10.07 -8.08
N ARG A 27 -5.04 -11.24 -7.43
CA ARG A 27 -5.15 -12.54 -8.08
C ARG A 27 -6.59 -12.91 -8.42
N ALA A 28 -7.55 -12.53 -7.58
CA ALA A 28 -8.97 -12.80 -7.81
C ALA A 28 -9.60 -11.93 -8.91
N LEU A 29 -8.89 -10.91 -9.41
CA LEU A 29 -9.42 -10.05 -10.47
C LEU A 29 -9.64 -10.82 -11.78
N PRO A 30 -10.72 -10.51 -12.53
CA PRO A 30 -10.89 -11.00 -13.89
C PRO A 30 -9.67 -10.65 -14.74
N TYR A 31 -9.26 -11.58 -15.61
CA TYR A 31 -8.09 -11.43 -16.49
C TYR A 31 -6.75 -11.27 -15.75
N SER A 32 -6.68 -11.55 -14.46
CA SER A 32 -5.40 -11.64 -13.77
C SER A 32 -4.56 -12.75 -14.40
N ARG A 33 -3.24 -12.57 -14.42
CA ARG A 33 -2.29 -13.61 -14.83
C ARG A 33 -1.86 -14.49 -13.65
N ALA A 34 -2.67 -14.53 -12.58
CA ALA A 34 -2.31 -15.18 -11.32
C ALA A 34 -1.91 -16.64 -11.51
N ASP A 35 -2.63 -17.38 -12.36
CA ASP A 35 -2.41 -18.80 -12.60
C ASP A 35 -1.09 -19.10 -13.35
N SER A 36 -0.55 -18.10 -14.05
CA SER A 36 0.71 -18.24 -14.82
C SER A 36 1.88 -17.48 -14.20
N THR A 37 1.66 -16.72 -13.12
CA THR A 37 2.69 -15.90 -12.48
C THR A 37 3.17 -16.55 -11.17
N PRO A 38 4.49 -16.75 -10.98
CA PRO A 38 5.03 -17.21 -9.70
C PRO A 38 4.65 -16.24 -8.57
N ARG A 39 4.17 -16.78 -7.44
CA ARG A 39 3.71 -15.98 -6.29
C ARG A 39 4.74 -14.97 -5.78
N ALA A 40 6.02 -15.32 -5.84
CA ALA A 40 7.12 -14.45 -5.43
C ALA A 40 7.21 -13.19 -6.30
N TRP A 41 6.86 -13.29 -7.58
CA TRP A 41 6.90 -12.16 -8.51
C TRP A 41 5.76 -11.18 -8.25
N ASP A 42 4.56 -11.66 -7.92
CA ASP A 42 3.44 -10.78 -7.54
C ASP A 42 3.79 -9.95 -6.31
N ARG A 43 4.36 -10.60 -5.28
CA ARG A 43 4.78 -9.93 -4.04
C ARG A 43 5.85 -8.88 -4.33
N GLN A 44 6.85 -9.23 -5.14
CA GLN A 44 7.91 -8.29 -5.51
C GLN A 44 7.35 -7.08 -6.28
N ARG A 45 6.43 -7.29 -7.22
CA ARG A 45 5.79 -6.19 -7.97
C ARG A 45 5.01 -5.25 -7.07
N LEU A 46 4.22 -5.80 -6.12
CA LEU A 46 3.49 -4.98 -5.14
C LEU A 46 4.45 -4.13 -4.29
N LEU A 47 5.52 -4.74 -3.79
CA LEU A 47 6.51 -4.02 -2.97
C LEU A 47 7.26 -2.95 -3.77
N VAL A 48 7.61 -3.21 -5.03
CA VAL A 48 8.23 -2.22 -5.92
C VAL A 48 7.26 -1.05 -6.14
N ALA A 49 5.99 -1.31 -6.42
CA ALA A 49 4.99 -0.25 -6.58
C ALA A 49 4.85 0.61 -5.31
N LEU A 50 4.80 0.00 -4.12
CA LEU A 50 4.77 0.72 -2.86
C LEU A 50 6.04 1.56 -2.64
N GLN A 51 7.21 1.02 -2.94
CA GLN A 51 8.49 1.72 -2.84
C GLN A 51 8.59 2.90 -3.83
N GLU A 52 8.10 2.73 -5.05
CA GLU A 52 8.05 3.83 -6.03
C GLU A 52 7.16 4.97 -5.55
N GLN A 53 5.99 4.67 -5.00
CA GLN A 53 5.11 5.69 -4.42
C GLN A 53 5.75 6.36 -3.19
N ALA A 54 6.47 5.59 -2.37
CA ALA A 54 7.26 6.14 -1.26
C ALA A 54 8.32 7.13 -1.74
N HIS A 55 9.09 6.74 -2.76
CA HIS A 55 10.18 7.55 -3.30
C HIS A 55 9.71 8.80 -4.04
N LYS A 56 8.52 8.75 -4.66
CA LYS A 56 7.90 9.93 -5.30
C LYS A 56 7.40 10.97 -4.28
N GLY A 57 7.50 10.69 -2.98
CA GLY A 57 6.94 11.55 -1.93
C GLY A 57 5.42 11.55 -1.88
N ALA A 58 4.76 10.75 -2.73
CA ALA A 58 3.32 10.57 -2.80
C ALA A 58 2.77 9.92 -1.52
N LEU A 59 3.59 9.12 -0.84
CA LEU A 59 3.32 8.59 0.50
C LEU A 59 3.81 9.52 1.64
N GLY A 60 4.26 10.74 1.32
CA GLY A 60 4.68 11.73 2.32
C GLY A 60 3.54 12.61 2.84
N LEU A 61 2.39 12.58 2.18
CA LEU A 61 1.18 13.31 2.56
C LEU A 61 0.31 12.39 3.42
N VAL A 62 0.46 12.48 4.74
CA VAL A 62 -0.37 11.74 5.69
C VAL A 62 -1.83 12.07 5.41
N GLY A 63 -2.65 11.03 5.18
CA GLY A 63 -4.07 11.18 4.85
C GLY A 63 -4.41 11.06 3.35
N ASP A 64 -3.42 11.11 2.45
CA ASP A 64 -3.66 10.92 1.02
C ASP A 64 -3.70 9.44 0.64
N MET A 65 -4.58 9.13 -0.31
CA MET A 65 -4.78 7.80 -0.85
C MET A 65 -4.17 7.70 -2.25
N GLN A 66 -3.30 6.72 -2.46
CA GLN A 66 -2.57 6.50 -3.71
C GLN A 66 -2.96 5.15 -4.33
N ALA A 67 -3.27 5.13 -5.62
CA ALA A 67 -3.54 3.88 -6.32
C ALA A 67 -2.25 3.06 -6.49
N ILE A 68 -2.28 1.80 -6.08
CA ILE A 68 -1.16 0.85 -6.21
C ILE A 68 -1.43 -0.18 -7.30
N GLY A 69 -2.70 -0.56 -7.47
CA GLY A 69 -3.15 -1.46 -8.50
C GLY A 69 -4.68 -1.39 -8.65
N PRO A 70 -5.25 -2.18 -9.56
CA PRO A 70 -6.70 -2.21 -9.73
C PRO A 70 -7.38 -2.62 -8.43
N GLY A 71 -8.23 -1.75 -7.88
CA GLY A 71 -8.93 -2.00 -6.63
C GLY A 71 -8.06 -1.99 -5.37
N VAL A 72 -6.79 -1.56 -5.45
CA VAL A 72 -5.88 -1.50 -4.29
C VAL A 72 -5.28 -0.10 -4.16
N TRP A 73 -5.42 0.49 -2.99
CA TRP A 73 -4.87 1.80 -2.65
C TRP A 73 -4.01 1.73 -1.40
N ALA A 74 -2.99 2.58 -1.33
CA ALA A 74 -2.19 2.83 -0.15
C ALA A 74 -2.64 4.12 0.52
N LEU A 75 -2.90 4.06 1.83
CA LEU A 75 -3.14 5.23 2.67
C LEU A 75 -2.06 5.31 3.73
N VAL A 76 -1.45 6.48 3.85
CA VAL A 76 -0.36 6.69 4.79
C VAL A 76 -0.88 7.24 6.10
N LYS A 77 -0.43 6.61 7.19
CA LYS A 77 -0.73 7.00 8.57
C LYS A 77 0.55 7.07 9.40
N PRO A 78 0.55 7.83 10.51
CA PRO A 78 1.55 7.64 11.55
C PRO A 78 1.54 6.19 12.03
N LEU A 79 2.72 5.61 12.25
CA LEU A 79 2.83 4.28 12.82
C LEU A 79 2.15 4.25 14.20
N GLY A 80 1.29 3.25 14.43
CA GLY A 80 0.61 3.06 15.72
C GLY A 80 -0.69 3.85 15.92
N VAL A 81 -1.18 4.59 14.92
CA VAL A 81 -2.45 5.35 15.03
C VAL A 81 -3.68 4.47 15.38
N ASP A 82 -3.61 3.19 15.06
CA ASP A 82 -4.62 2.15 15.31
C ASP A 82 -4.31 1.27 16.52
N LEU A 83 -3.15 1.46 17.17
CA LEU A 83 -2.70 0.67 18.31
C LEU A 83 -2.96 1.43 19.60
N MET A 84 -4.03 1.05 20.31
CA MET A 84 -4.33 1.62 21.63
C MET A 84 -3.20 1.32 22.63
N GLY A 85 -2.71 2.36 23.31
CA GLY A 85 -1.69 2.24 24.36
C GLY A 85 -0.26 2.11 23.86
N MET A 86 -0.02 2.36 22.57
CA MET A 86 1.33 2.39 22.02
C MET A 86 2.10 3.63 22.51
N PRO A 87 3.41 3.51 22.80
CA PRO A 87 4.23 4.66 23.19
C PRO A 87 4.24 5.76 22.12
N ASP A 88 4.03 7.00 22.56
CA ASP A 88 4.03 8.22 21.71
C ASP A 88 5.38 8.49 21.02
N ASP A 89 6.45 7.81 21.42
CA ASP A 89 7.78 7.96 20.84
C ASP A 89 8.01 7.09 19.60
N THR A 90 7.01 6.31 19.17
CA THR A 90 7.15 5.47 17.98
C THR A 90 7.24 6.35 16.74
N LYS A 91 8.41 6.31 16.09
CA LYS A 91 8.69 7.09 14.87
C LYS A 91 8.52 6.24 13.63
N GLY A 92 7.77 6.74 12.66
CA GLY A 92 7.62 6.12 11.36
C GLY A 92 6.26 6.37 10.73
N LEU A 93 6.14 5.92 9.49
CA LEU A 93 4.88 5.89 8.78
C LEU A 93 4.45 4.45 8.59
N GLN A 94 3.16 4.19 8.62
CA GLN A 94 2.58 2.94 8.19
C GLN A 94 1.71 3.15 6.97
N ILE A 95 1.69 2.16 6.09
CA ILE A 95 0.80 2.07 4.93
C ILE A 95 -0.31 1.11 5.30
N TRP A 96 -1.54 1.60 5.23
CA TRP A 96 -2.73 0.75 5.18
C TRP A 96 -3.08 0.46 3.73
N LEU A 97 -3.24 -0.81 3.38
CA LEU A 97 -3.71 -1.19 2.05
C LEU A 97 -5.24 -1.30 2.05
N LEU A 98 -5.89 -0.35 1.39
CA LEU A 98 -7.33 -0.40 1.15
C LEU A 98 -7.61 -1.22 -0.09
N ILE A 99 -8.58 -2.12 0.03
CA ILE A 99 -8.93 -3.06 -1.01
C ILE A 99 -10.41 -2.89 -1.32
N ARG A 100 -10.74 -2.74 -2.60
CA ARG A 100 -12.13 -2.76 -3.06
C ARG A 100 -12.67 -4.17 -2.78
N ARG A 101 -13.80 -4.24 -2.08
CA ARG A 101 -14.41 -5.50 -1.66
C ARG A 101 -14.71 -6.47 -2.81
N VAL A 102 -15.08 -5.94 -3.98
CA VAL A 102 -15.49 -6.74 -5.14
C VAL A 102 -14.89 -6.17 -6.42
N GLY A 103 -14.59 -7.04 -7.39
CA GLY A 103 -14.22 -6.62 -8.74
C GLY A 103 -15.36 -5.87 -9.44
N THR A 104 -15.06 -5.19 -10.54
CA THR A 104 -16.12 -4.68 -11.42
C THR A 104 -16.80 -5.85 -12.11
N ASP A 105 -18.12 -5.94 -11.99
CA ASP A 105 -18.96 -6.77 -12.85
C ASP A 105 -19.53 -5.91 -13.98
N PRO A 106 -19.06 -6.06 -15.23
CA PRO A 106 -19.58 -5.28 -16.35
C PRO A 106 -21.08 -5.49 -16.63
N ALA A 107 -21.66 -6.61 -16.20
CA ALA A 107 -23.07 -6.92 -16.39
C ALA A 107 -23.99 -6.28 -15.32
N ALA A 108 -23.41 -5.76 -14.24
CA ALA A 108 -24.14 -5.20 -13.10
C ALA A 108 -23.70 -3.75 -12.81
N LEU A 109 -23.65 -2.92 -13.85
CA LEU A 109 -23.33 -1.49 -13.75
C LEU A 109 -24.61 -0.64 -13.65
N THR A 110 -24.57 0.42 -12.84
CA THR A 110 -25.64 1.42 -12.72
C THR A 110 -25.10 2.77 -13.18
N GLU A 111 -25.82 3.43 -14.09
CA GLU A 111 -25.54 4.81 -14.52
C GLU A 111 -25.99 5.80 -13.42
N LEU A 112 -25.21 6.85 -13.18
CA LEU A 112 -25.48 7.89 -12.17
C LEU A 112 -25.90 9.20 -12.82
#